data_AF-A0A3D2VL44-F1
#
_entry.id   AF-A0A3D2VL44-F1
#
_cell.length_a   1.000
_cell.length_b   1.000
_cell.length_c   1.000
_cell.angle_alpha   90.00
_cell.angle_beta   90.00
_cell.angle_gamma   90.00
#
_symmetry.space_group_name_H-M   'P 1'
#
loop_
_entity.id
_entity.type
_entity.pdbx_description
1 polymer ?
#
loop_
_entity_poly.entity_id
_entity_poly.type
_entity_poly.pdbx_seq_one_letter_code
_entity_poly.pdbx_strand_id
1 'polypeptide(L)' 'MSRTVAQPEGITNPPIDELLDKVDNKYSLVIFAAKRARQINAYYSQLAEGL' A
#
# COMPACT_ATOMS: atom_id res chain seq x y z
N MET A 1 -16.43 -24.16 4.08
CA MET A 1 -16.41 -23.30 2.88
C MET A 1 -14.96 -23.14 2.44
N SER A 2 -14.55 -23.80 1.36
CA SER A 2 -13.20 -23.64 0.81
C SER A 2 -13.10 -22.23 0.22
N ARG A 3 -12.48 -21.29 0.94
CA ARG A 3 -12.08 -20.01 0.37
C ARG A 3 -10.90 -20.31 -0.54
N THR A 4 -11.12 -20.43 -1.84
CA THR A 4 -10.04 -20.26 -2.80
C THR A 4 -9.48 -18.86 -2.55
N VAL A 5 -8.34 -18.75 -1.86
CA VAL A 5 -7.61 -17.49 -1.73
C VAL A 5 -7.18 -17.16 -3.15
N ALA A 6 -7.85 -16.20 -3.77
CA ALA A 6 -7.38 -15.66 -5.04
C ALA A 6 -5.92 -15.24 -4.83
N GLN A 7 -5.02 -15.64 -5.71
CA GLN A 7 -3.65 -15.11 -5.75
C GLN A 7 -3.74 -13.84 -6.59
N PRO A 8 -3.88 -12.65 -5.97
CA PRO A 8 -3.94 -11.44 -6.75
C PRO A 8 -2.60 -11.17 -7.41
N GLU A 9 -2.65 -10.57 -8.60
CA GLU A 9 -1.46 -10.15 -9.33
C GLU A 9 -1.55 -8.65 -9.68
N GLY A 10 -0.39 -8.04 -9.94
CA GLY A 10 -0.28 -6.62 -10.27
C GLY A 10 -0.88 -5.70 -9.20
N ILE A 11 -1.71 -4.75 -9.61
CA ILE A 11 -2.31 -3.74 -8.72
C ILE A 11 -3.29 -4.32 -7.69
N THR A 12 -3.79 -5.54 -7.92
CA THR A 12 -4.72 -6.19 -6.98
C THR A 12 -4.00 -6.89 -5.82
N ASN A 13 -2.66 -6.95 -5.86
CA ASN A 13 -1.81 -7.50 -4.81
C ASN A 13 -1.19 -6.34 -4.02
N PRO A 14 -1.43 -6.23 -2.70
CA PRO A 14 -2.18 -7.14 -1.83
C PRO A 14 -3.71 -7.05 -2.01
N PRO A 15 -4.48 -8.11 -1.63
CA PRO A 15 -5.95 -8.08 -1.69
C PRO A 15 -6.52 -6.89 -0.93
N ILE A 16 -7.56 -6.27 -1.49
CA ILE A 16 -8.16 -5.07 -0.87
C ILE A 16 -8.75 -5.35 0.51
N ASP A 17 -9.30 -6.55 0.75
CA ASP A 17 -9.88 -6.92 2.04
C ASP A 17 -8.81 -6.92 3.16
N GLU A 18 -7.61 -7.43 2.86
CA GLU A 18 -6.48 -7.40 3.81
C GLU A 18 -6.03 -5.98 4.15
N LEU A 19 -6.10 -5.07 3.17
CA LEU A 19 -5.78 -3.65 3.38
C LEU A 19 -6.85 -2.94 4.22
N LEU A 20 -8.12 -3.28 4.00
CA LEU A 20 -9.24 -2.70 4.75
C LEU A 20 -9.28 -3.19 6.20
N ASP A 21 -8.75 -4.38 6.50
CA ASP A 21 -8.58 -4.85 7.89
C ASP A 21 -7.55 -4.03 8.70
N LYS A 22 -6.76 -3.17 8.04
CA LYS A 22 -5.72 -2.34 8.70
C LYS A 22 -6.15 -0.90 8.94
N VAL A 23 -7.33 -0.49 8.47
CA VAL A 23 -7.79 0.90 8.55
C VAL A 23 -9.29 0.99 8.83
N ASP A 24 -9.75 2.13 9.33
CA ASP A 24 -11.17 2.29 9.68
C ASP A 24 -12.08 2.40 8.46
N ASN A 25 -11.58 2.92 7.34
CA ASN A 25 -12.35 3.09 6.10
C ASN A 25 -11.46 3.28 4.86
N LYS A 26 -12.09 3.22 3.68
CA LYS A 26 -11.43 3.32 2.37
C LYS A 26 -10.67 4.63 2.18
N TYR A 27 -11.18 5.75 2.69
CA TYR A 27 -10.52 7.05 2.55
C TYR A 27 -9.24 7.12 3.40
N SER A 28 -9.29 6.56 4.62
CA SER A 28 -8.11 6.43 5.48
C SER A 28 -7.01 5.60 4.82
N LEU A 29 -7.35 4.49 4.13
CA LEU A 29 -6.39 3.70 3.37
C LEU A 29 -5.66 4.54 2.31
N VAL A 30 -6.40 5.32 1.54
CA VAL A 30 -5.84 6.17 0.47
C VAL A 30 -4.85 7.18 1.05
N ILE A 31 -5.23 7.89 2.11
CA ILE A 31 -4.36 8.90 2.72
C ILE A 31 -3.12 8.25 3.34
N PHE A 32 -3.27 7.10 4.01
CA PHE A 32 -2.16 6.39 4.64
C PHE A 32 -1.12 5.92 3.61
N ALA A 33 -1.58 5.21 2.57
CA ALA A 33 -0.72 4.72 1.50
C ALA A 33 -0.04 5.88 0.75
N ALA A 34 -0.77 6.96 0.45
CA ALA A 34 -0.21 8.13 -0.24
C ALA A 34 0.88 8.83 0.57
N LYS A 35 0.67 9.01 1.88
CA LYS A 35 1.70 9.60 2.76
C LYS A 35 2.95 8.74 2.80
N ARG A 36 2.80 7.41 2.96
CA ARG A 36 3.94 6.49 3.01
C ARG A 36 4.70 6.45 1.68
N ALA A 37 4.01 6.45 0.55
CA ALA A 37 4.63 6.49 -0.77
C ALA A 37 5.50 7.76 -0.96
N ARG A 38 5.01 8.92 -0.52
CA ARG A 38 5.80 10.17 -0.57
C ARG A 38 7.05 10.11 0.30
N GLN A 39 6.96 9.52 1.50
CA GLN A 39 8.13 9.32 2.36
C GLN A 39 9.19 8.43 1.70
N ILE A 40 8.77 7.33 1.07
CA ILE A 40 9.67 6.42 0.35
C ILE A 40 10.34 7.14 -0.82
N ASN A 41 9.57 7.86 -1.63
CA ASN A 41 10.13 8.61 -2.75
C ASN A 41 11.11 9.68 -2.28
N ALA A 42 10.77 10.45 -1.24
CA ALA A 42 11.65 11.47 -0.68
C ALA A 42 12.97 10.87 -0.18
N TYR A 43 12.93 9.71 0.47
CA TYR A 43 14.14 9.00 0.93
C TYR A 43 15.07 8.65 -0.25
N TYR A 44 14.52 8.09 -1.33
CA TYR A 44 15.34 7.74 -2.50
C TYR A 44 15.83 8.96 -3.28
N SER A 45 15.06 10.04 -3.35
CA SER A 45 15.51 11.30 -3.95
C SER A 45 16.69 11.89 -3.17
N GLN A 46 16.61 11.93 -1.84
CA GLN A 46 17.71 12.44 -1.00
C GLN A 46 18.99 11.61 -1.12
N LEU A 47 18.86 10.28 -1.17
CA LEU A 47 20.00 9.38 -1.37
C LEU A 47 20.63 9.58 -2.75
N ALA A 48 19.83 9.79 -3.80
CA ALA A 48 20.31 10.04 -5.16
C ALA A 48 21.00 11.40 -5.31
N GLU A 49 20.58 12.40 -4.53
CA GLU A 49 21.17 13.75 -4.51
C GLU A 49 22.48 13.82 -3.69
N GLY A 50 22.93 12.71 -3.08
CA GLY A 50 24.28 12.57 -2.54
C GLY A 50 24.55 13.23 -1.18
N LEU A 51 23.55 13.24 -0.30
CA LEU A 51 23.83 13.37 1.15
C LEU A 51 24.64 12.18 1.67
#